data_AF-A0A318RI20-F1
#
_entry.id   AF-A0A318RI20-F1
#
_cell.length_a   1.000
_cell.length_b   1.000
_cell.length_c   1.000
_cell.angle_alpha   90.00
_cell.angle_beta   90.00
_cell.angle_gamma   90.00
#
_symmetry.space_group_name_H-M   'P 1'
#
loop_
_entity.id
_entity.type
_entity.pdbx_description
1 polymer ?
#
loop_
_entity_poly.entity_id
_entity_poly.type
_entity_poly.pdbx_seq_one_letter_code
_entity_poly.pdbx_strand_id
1 'polypeptide(L)'
;MVGDAAHRFPHTGGYGLNSGVQDAHNIAWKLDAILGGQATDHLLDTYEVERRPVIDLFARHSVANHFHLDAATKHFGVTNKMVQRATTAMSRAPLNLLPGLVAAPLAEQITRAGLARTRILGSTGRRAQRVHDLVAGNIPGQLPHFVSTGLEYGYRYAGPLIATEPGEREVATGADDVVEYRPNTKPGGRLPHTVIDTTDGPRSTLELVDTTPTALTVFTFDPSGWEHVLESGVGLLSPLTACVVDLGSATTPKTAIDLYEVGTLGAVLVRADGHIVWRTAVHAKAAAVDLLDAIRRCWLPYFSQNRASDQRTVVATVAPPKSSSR
;
A
#
# COMPACT_ATOMS: atom_id res chain seq x y z
N MET A 1 -4.26 8.61 12.28
CA MET A 1 -3.84 7.39 13.01
C MET A 1 -3.23 6.43 11.99
N VAL A 2 -2.23 5.63 12.33
CA VAL A 2 -1.57 4.68 11.40
C VAL A 2 -1.39 3.29 12.06
N GLY A 3 -1.34 2.22 11.27
CA GLY A 3 -1.05 0.86 11.76
C GLY A 3 -2.07 0.33 12.78
N ASP A 4 -1.60 -0.46 13.75
CA ASP A 4 -2.45 -1.11 14.77
C ASP A 4 -3.33 -0.15 15.60
N ALA A 5 -2.92 1.13 15.68
CA ALA A 5 -3.76 2.16 16.28
C ALA A 5 -5.03 2.42 15.44
N ALA A 6 -4.89 2.45 14.11
CA ALA A 6 -5.97 2.72 13.16
C ALA A 6 -6.80 1.47 12.81
N HIS A 7 -6.19 0.29 12.77
CA HIS A 7 -6.86 -0.93 12.32
C HIS A 7 -6.34 -2.18 13.02
N ARG A 8 -7.25 -3.12 13.27
CA ARG A 8 -6.94 -4.41 13.89
C ARG A 8 -7.73 -5.50 13.19
N PHE A 9 -7.02 -6.46 12.63
CA PHE A 9 -7.61 -7.64 12.01
C PHE A 9 -6.75 -8.86 12.32
N PRO A 10 -7.25 -10.09 12.08
CA PRO A 10 -6.49 -11.31 12.39
C PRO A 10 -5.11 -11.33 11.72
N HIS A 11 -4.17 -12.08 12.29
CA HIS A 11 -2.81 -12.25 11.74
C HIS A 11 -2.77 -12.96 10.38
N THR A 12 -3.91 -13.50 9.93
CA THR A 12 -4.00 -14.34 8.75
C THR A 12 -3.81 -13.53 7.47
N GLY A 13 -2.78 -13.90 6.70
CA GLY A 13 -2.33 -13.16 5.51
C GLY A 13 -1.22 -12.13 5.80
N GLY A 14 -0.83 -11.89 7.06
CA GLY A 14 0.33 -11.04 7.37
C GLY A 14 0.17 -9.55 7.02
N TYR A 15 -1.05 -9.05 6.83
CA TYR A 15 -1.28 -7.69 6.33
C TYR A 15 -1.01 -6.57 7.35
N GLY A 16 -0.97 -6.86 8.66
CA GLY A 16 -0.93 -5.84 9.72
C GLY A 16 0.32 -4.94 9.63
N LEU A 17 1.51 -5.55 9.67
CA LEU A 17 2.77 -4.79 9.59
C LEU A 17 2.91 -4.05 8.25
N ASN A 18 2.65 -4.75 7.14
CA ASN A 18 2.78 -4.19 5.80
C ASN A 18 1.86 -2.97 5.59
N SER A 19 0.60 -3.09 6.01
CA SER A 19 -0.36 -1.99 5.91
C SER A 19 0.00 -0.80 6.79
N GLY A 20 0.52 -1.03 8.01
CA GLY A 20 1.03 0.03 8.87
C GLY A 20 2.22 0.79 8.26
N VAL A 21 3.14 0.08 7.59
CA VAL A 21 4.25 0.72 6.85
C VAL A 21 3.72 1.53 5.66
N GLN A 22 2.75 0.99 4.91
CA GLN A 22 2.13 1.70 3.79
C GLN A 22 1.36 2.95 4.24
N ASP A 23 0.71 2.91 5.40
CA ASP A 23 0.06 4.07 6.00
C ASP A 23 1.08 5.18 6.30
N ALA A 24 2.20 4.81 6.92
CA ALA A 24 3.29 5.74 7.22
C ALA A 24 3.89 6.33 5.93
N HIS A 25 4.10 5.50 4.90
CA HIS A 25 4.61 5.94 3.60
C HIS A 25 3.66 6.93 2.90
N ASN A 26 2.35 6.70 2.95
CA ASN A 26 1.37 7.61 2.34
C ASN A 26 1.26 8.95 3.08
N ILE A 27 1.35 8.96 4.41
CA ILE A 27 1.19 10.19 5.19
C ILE A 27 2.49 11.01 5.31
N ALA A 28 3.66 10.36 5.25
CA ALA A 28 4.96 11.02 5.48
C ALA A 28 5.21 12.18 4.51
N TRP A 29 5.06 11.96 3.21
CA TRP A 29 5.29 13.02 2.20
C TRP A 29 4.26 14.16 2.32
N LYS A 30 3.00 13.84 2.70
CA LYS A 30 1.95 14.84 2.90
C LYS A 30 2.28 15.75 4.08
N LEU A 31 2.77 15.16 5.18
CA LEU A 31 3.23 15.91 6.34
C LEU A 31 4.46 16.76 6.02
N ASP A 32 5.42 16.22 5.26
CA ASP A 32 6.60 16.97 4.84
C ASP A 32 6.22 18.20 3.99
N ALA A 33 5.29 18.05 3.03
CA ALA A 33 4.77 19.18 2.25
C ALA A 33 4.14 20.28 3.13
N ILE A 34 3.36 19.90 4.14
CA ILE A 34 2.67 20.85 5.03
C ILE A 34 3.67 21.54 5.96
N LEU A 35 4.56 20.76 6.61
CA LEU A 35 5.56 21.29 7.52
C LEU A 35 6.60 22.16 6.80
N GLY A 36 6.85 21.88 5.53
CA GLY A 36 7.65 22.72 4.62
C GLY A 36 6.95 24.00 4.14
N GLY A 37 5.67 24.21 4.50
CA GLY A 37 4.88 25.37 4.07
C GLY A 37 4.51 25.35 2.58
N GLN A 38 4.58 24.18 1.94
CA GLN A 38 4.31 23.99 0.51
C GLN A 38 2.87 23.53 0.25
N ALA A 39 2.26 22.87 1.24
CA ALA A 39 0.89 22.39 1.18
C ALA A 39 0.03 22.87 2.37
N THR A 40 -1.28 22.83 2.17
CA THR A 40 -2.30 23.14 3.17
C THR A 40 -2.69 21.88 3.96
N ASP A 41 -3.23 22.07 5.16
CA ASP A 41 -3.70 20.97 6.02
C ASP A 41 -4.74 20.06 5.34
N HIS A 42 -5.48 20.58 4.37
CA HIS A 42 -6.45 19.80 3.58
C HIS A 42 -5.81 18.65 2.80
N LEU A 43 -4.49 18.68 2.56
CA LEU A 43 -3.80 17.54 1.96
C LEU A 43 -3.90 16.28 2.86
N LEU A 44 -4.02 16.44 4.18
CA LEU A 44 -4.20 15.31 5.11
C LEU A 44 -5.58 14.66 5.00
N ASP A 45 -6.61 15.39 4.55
CA ASP A 45 -7.94 14.82 4.33
C ASP A 45 -7.89 13.68 3.29
N THR A 46 -6.93 13.74 2.37
CA THR A 46 -6.71 12.71 1.35
C THR A 46 -6.16 11.39 1.91
N TYR A 47 -5.54 11.40 3.10
CA TYR A 47 -4.98 10.19 3.72
C TYR A 47 -6.06 9.17 4.03
N GLU A 48 -7.16 9.58 4.67
CA GLU A 48 -8.24 8.66 5.01
C GLU A 48 -8.94 8.14 3.76
N VAL A 49 -9.23 9.03 2.80
CA VAL A 49 -9.89 8.70 1.54
C VAL A 49 -9.12 7.61 0.78
N GLU A 50 -7.79 7.68 0.79
CA GLU A 50 -6.94 6.71 0.10
C GLU A 50 -6.73 5.42 0.90
N ARG A 51 -6.42 5.52 2.19
CA ARG A 51 -5.95 4.38 2.99
C ARG A 51 -7.08 3.54 3.57
N ARG A 52 -8.16 4.15 4.05
CA ARG A 52 -9.24 3.42 4.73
C ARG A 52 -9.86 2.33 3.85
N PRO A 53 -10.18 2.56 2.55
CA PRO A 53 -10.74 1.51 1.71
C PRO A 53 -9.79 0.32 1.50
N VAL A 54 -8.48 0.56 1.39
CA VAL A 54 -7.46 -0.49 1.26
C VAL A 54 -7.39 -1.33 2.53
N ILE A 55 -7.43 -0.68 3.69
CA ILE A 55 -7.46 -1.35 4.99
C ILE A 55 -8.73 -2.19 5.17
N ASP A 56 -9.90 -1.65 4.78
CA ASP A 56 -11.16 -2.38 4.84
C ASP A 56 -11.12 -3.64 3.96
N LEU A 57 -10.50 -3.56 2.78
CA LEU A 57 -10.27 -4.69 1.90
C LEU A 57 -9.38 -5.75 2.58
N PHE A 58 -8.23 -5.35 3.14
CA PHE A 58 -7.30 -6.26 3.82
C PHE A 58 -7.94 -6.92 5.05
N ALA A 59 -8.73 -6.15 5.81
CA ALA A 59 -9.46 -6.66 6.97
C ALA A 59 -10.49 -7.72 6.56
N ARG A 60 -11.27 -7.48 5.51
CA ARG A 60 -12.23 -8.47 4.97
C ARG A 60 -11.53 -9.74 4.53
N HIS A 61 -10.42 -9.64 3.81
CA HIS A 61 -9.63 -10.81 3.38
C HIS A 61 -9.01 -11.56 4.55
N SER A 62 -8.43 -10.86 5.52
CA SER A 62 -7.89 -11.48 6.73
C SER A 62 -8.96 -12.24 7.50
N VAL A 63 -10.13 -11.65 7.72
CA VAL A 63 -11.25 -12.32 8.41
C VAL A 63 -11.74 -13.54 7.61
N ALA A 64 -11.87 -13.43 6.30
CA ALA A 64 -12.25 -14.57 5.45
C ALA A 64 -11.23 -15.71 5.54
N ASN A 65 -9.93 -15.40 5.47
CA ASN A 65 -8.84 -16.36 5.60
C ASN A 65 -8.84 -17.04 6.97
N HIS A 66 -9.08 -16.28 8.05
CA HIS A 66 -9.17 -16.82 9.41
C HIS A 66 -10.19 -17.95 9.50
N PHE A 67 -11.38 -17.77 8.92
CA PHE A 67 -12.41 -18.81 8.93
C PHE A 67 -12.15 -19.91 7.89
N HIS A 68 -11.50 -19.62 6.76
CA HIS A 68 -11.20 -20.63 5.75
C HIS A 68 -10.18 -21.68 6.21
N LEU A 69 -9.26 -21.33 7.12
CA LEU A 69 -8.32 -22.29 7.72
C LEU A 69 -9.03 -23.43 8.47
N ASP A 70 -10.25 -23.20 8.98
CA ASP A 70 -11.05 -24.25 9.60
C ASP A 70 -11.46 -25.35 8.61
N ALA A 71 -11.56 -25.04 7.30
CA ALA A 71 -12.01 -25.99 6.30
C ALA A 71 -11.09 -27.21 6.17
N ALA A 72 -9.78 -27.00 6.26
CA ALA A 72 -8.78 -28.07 6.24
C ALA A 72 -8.63 -28.74 7.62
N THR A 73 -8.61 -27.94 8.68
CA THR A 73 -8.21 -28.41 10.03
C THR A 73 -9.33 -29.13 10.79
N LYS A 74 -10.61 -28.81 10.49
CA LYS A 74 -11.78 -29.41 11.16
C LYS A 74 -11.82 -30.94 11.09
N HIS A 75 -11.29 -31.52 10.01
CA HIS A 75 -11.33 -32.97 9.77
C HIS A 75 -10.48 -33.77 10.76
N PHE A 76 -9.45 -33.15 11.34
CA PHE A 76 -8.61 -33.73 12.38
C PHE A 76 -8.77 -33.02 13.74
N GLY A 77 -9.85 -32.26 13.90
CA GLY A 77 -10.32 -31.76 15.19
C GLY A 77 -9.68 -30.47 15.68
N VAL A 78 -8.82 -29.83 14.89
CA VAL A 78 -8.28 -28.50 15.19
C VAL A 78 -9.19 -27.49 14.52
N THR A 79 -9.78 -26.58 15.28
CA THR A 79 -10.63 -25.50 14.75
C THR A 79 -10.43 -24.24 15.56
N ASN A 80 -10.71 -23.07 15.00
CA ASN A 80 -10.68 -21.79 15.71
C ASN A 80 -11.54 -21.82 16.98
N LYS A 81 -12.73 -22.45 16.93
CA LYS A 81 -13.58 -22.64 18.10
C LYS A 81 -12.94 -23.51 19.19
N MET A 82 -12.21 -24.56 18.79
CA MET A 82 -11.48 -25.40 19.75
C MET A 82 -10.35 -24.60 20.41
N VAL A 83 -9.54 -23.88 19.62
CA VAL A 83 -8.46 -23.03 20.15
C VAL A 83 -9.04 -21.97 21.09
N GLN A 84 -10.07 -21.23 20.66
CA GLN A 84 -10.73 -20.21 21.46
C GLN A 84 -11.26 -20.76 22.80
N ARG A 85 -11.90 -21.93 22.79
CA ARG A 85 -12.38 -22.60 24.02
C ARG A 85 -11.22 -22.97 24.94
N ALA A 86 -10.13 -23.52 24.40
CA ALA A 86 -8.94 -23.86 25.18
C ALA A 86 -8.31 -22.61 25.81
N THR A 87 -8.08 -21.56 25.02
CA THR A 87 -7.53 -20.29 25.50
C THR A 87 -8.42 -19.63 26.55
N THR A 88 -9.74 -19.64 26.34
CA THR A 88 -10.71 -19.09 27.31
C THR A 88 -10.75 -19.90 28.61
N ALA A 89 -10.60 -21.24 28.53
CA ALA A 89 -10.52 -22.07 29.72
C ALA A 89 -9.24 -21.78 30.53
N MET A 90 -8.11 -21.57 29.84
CA MET A 90 -6.84 -21.22 30.49
C MET A 90 -6.83 -19.82 31.11
N SER A 91 -7.58 -18.87 30.55
CA SER A 91 -7.66 -17.49 31.07
C SER A 91 -8.66 -17.29 32.21
N ARG A 92 -9.43 -18.32 32.59
CA ARG A 92 -10.39 -18.27 33.70
C ARG A 92 -9.73 -18.52 35.04
N ALA A 93 -10.25 -17.91 36.10
CA ALA A 93 -9.88 -18.23 37.47
C ALA A 93 -10.37 -19.64 37.87
N PRO A 94 -9.62 -20.39 38.71
CA PRO A 94 -8.35 -20.03 39.34
C PRO A 94 -7.11 -20.34 38.50
N LEU A 95 -7.26 -20.87 37.27
CA LEU A 95 -6.15 -21.29 36.40
C LEU A 95 -5.21 -20.14 36.05
N ASN A 96 -5.74 -18.95 35.80
CA ASN A 96 -4.96 -17.74 35.53
C ASN A 96 -4.20 -17.19 36.76
N LEU A 97 -4.46 -17.70 37.96
CA LEU A 97 -3.79 -17.33 39.21
C LEU A 97 -2.70 -18.32 39.62
N LEU A 98 -2.57 -19.45 38.93
CA LEU A 98 -1.57 -20.46 39.25
C LEU A 98 -0.16 -19.98 38.86
N PRO A 99 0.86 -20.17 39.72
CA PRO A 99 2.25 -19.95 39.34
C PRO A 99 2.64 -20.80 38.12
N GLY A 100 3.48 -20.25 37.24
CA GLY A 100 3.84 -20.87 35.96
C GLY A 100 4.37 -22.31 36.07
N LEU A 101 5.05 -22.64 37.17
CA LEU A 101 5.55 -23.99 37.47
C LEU A 101 4.45 -25.05 37.61
N VAL A 102 3.26 -24.65 38.07
CA VAL A 102 2.09 -25.55 38.25
C VAL A 102 1.17 -25.50 37.04
N ALA A 103 1.04 -24.32 36.41
CA ALA A 103 0.20 -24.13 35.24
C ALA A 103 0.76 -24.85 33.99
N ALA A 104 2.08 -24.90 33.82
CA ALA A 104 2.70 -25.44 32.61
C ALA A 104 2.42 -26.95 32.36
N PRO A 105 2.58 -27.87 33.33
CA PRO A 105 2.27 -29.28 33.12
C PRO A 105 0.79 -29.53 32.80
N LEU A 106 -0.11 -28.75 33.44
CA LEU A 106 -1.54 -28.84 33.22
C LEU A 106 -1.94 -28.33 31.83
N ALA A 107 -1.36 -27.21 31.39
CA ALA A 107 -1.56 -26.67 30.04
C ALA A 107 -1.06 -27.65 28.96
N GLU A 108 0.06 -28.34 29.21
CA GLU A 108 0.58 -29.36 28.30
C GLU A 108 -0.40 -30.54 28.16
N GLN A 109 -0.99 -31.03 29.25
CA GLN A 109 -1.98 -32.10 29.19
C GLN A 109 -3.26 -31.69 28.45
N ILE A 110 -3.76 -30.47 28.70
CA ILE A 110 -4.93 -29.93 28.00
C ILE A 110 -4.65 -29.81 26.49
N THR A 111 -3.46 -29.30 26.13
CA THR A 111 -3.02 -29.18 24.74
C THR A 111 -2.92 -30.55 24.08
N ARG A 112 -2.30 -31.52 24.76
CA ARG A 112 -2.17 -32.91 24.27
C ARG A 112 -3.53 -33.58 24.06
N ALA A 113 -4.48 -33.35 24.96
CA ALA A 113 -5.85 -33.84 24.83
C ALA A 113 -6.59 -33.16 23.67
N GLY A 114 -6.46 -31.84 23.52
CA GLY A 114 -7.04 -31.08 22.40
C GLY A 114 -6.49 -31.53 21.04
N LEU A 115 -5.19 -31.85 20.98
CA LEU A 115 -4.52 -32.36 19.78
C LEU A 115 -4.66 -33.88 19.60
N ALA A 116 -5.34 -34.60 20.50
CA ALA A 116 -5.43 -36.06 20.41
C ALA A 116 -5.99 -36.55 19.05
N ARG A 117 -6.87 -35.76 18.42
CA ARG A 117 -7.47 -36.06 17.12
C ARG A 117 -6.51 -35.88 15.94
N THR A 118 -5.42 -35.12 16.10
CA THR A 118 -4.42 -34.94 15.03
C THR A 118 -3.61 -36.21 14.78
N ARG A 119 -3.58 -37.15 15.74
CA ARG A 119 -2.96 -38.48 15.57
C ARG A 119 -3.48 -39.25 14.35
N ILE A 120 -4.71 -38.96 13.90
CA ILE A 120 -5.26 -39.57 12.67
C ILE A 120 -4.43 -39.27 11.43
N LEU A 121 -3.68 -38.15 11.41
CA LEU A 121 -2.83 -37.75 10.30
C LEU A 121 -1.59 -38.64 10.13
N GLY A 122 -1.08 -39.23 11.22
CA GLY A 122 0.04 -40.19 11.19
C GLY A 122 -0.41 -41.66 11.21
N SER A 123 -1.72 -41.91 11.18
CA SER A 123 -2.28 -43.25 11.24
C SER A 123 -2.44 -43.85 9.83
N THR A 124 -2.45 -45.18 9.74
CA THR A 124 -2.76 -45.90 8.49
C THR A 124 -4.18 -46.50 8.54
N GLY A 125 -4.86 -46.59 7.39
CA GLY A 125 -6.18 -47.22 7.26
C GLY A 125 -7.26 -46.33 6.62
N ARG A 126 -8.42 -46.92 6.30
CA ARG A 126 -9.49 -46.27 5.51
C ARG A 126 -9.96 -44.92 6.07
N ARG A 127 -10.07 -44.80 7.39
CA ARG A 127 -10.48 -43.54 8.04
C ARG A 127 -9.40 -42.46 7.93
N ALA A 128 -8.13 -42.82 8.10
CA ALA A 128 -7.01 -41.90 7.97
C ALA A 128 -6.88 -41.41 6.53
N GLN A 129 -6.95 -42.33 5.55
CA GLN A 129 -6.94 -42.00 4.12
C GLN A 129 -8.05 -41.02 3.77
N ARG A 130 -9.29 -41.26 4.24
CA ARG A 130 -10.42 -40.33 4.00
C ARG A 130 -10.14 -38.93 4.57
N VAL A 131 -9.51 -38.83 5.73
CA VAL A 131 -9.13 -37.52 6.31
C VAL A 131 -8.02 -36.88 5.48
N HIS A 132 -7.01 -37.63 5.02
CA HIS A 132 -5.98 -37.13 4.12
C HIS A 132 -6.57 -36.60 2.81
N ASP A 133 -7.47 -37.35 2.18
CA ASP A 133 -8.13 -36.94 0.94
C ASP A 133 -8.97 -35.66 1.13
N LEU A 134 -9.69 -35.57 2.26
CA LEU A 134 -10.46 -34.36 2.61
C LEU A 134 -9.54 -33.16 2.86
N VAL A 135 -8.43 -33.34 3.58
CA VAL A 135 -7.45 -32.27 3.80
C VAL A 135 -6.85 -31.85 2.47
N ALA A 136 -6.36 -32.80 1.67
CA ALA A 136 -5.77 -32.55 0.35
C ALA A 136 -6.73 -31.79 -0.57
N GLY A 137 -8.01 -32.17 -0.60
CA GLY A 137 -9.03 -31.47 -1.39
C GLY A 137 -9.31 -30.03 -0.93
N ASN A 138 -8.98 -29.68 0.31
CA ASN A 138 -9.15 -28.31 0.83
C ASN A 138 -7.87 -27.46 0.73
N ILE A 139 -6.69 -28.05 0.47
CA ILE A 139 -5.41 -27.32 0.36
C ILE A 139 -5.44 -26.25 -0.74
N PRO A 140 -5.92 -26.51 -1.98
CA PRO A 140 -5.93 -25.48 -3.02
C PRO A 140 -6.72 -24.23 -2.64
N GLY A 141 -7.82 -24.38 -1.88
CA GLY A 141 -8.63 -23.26 -1.39
C GLY A 141 -7.94 -22.40 -0.33
N GLN A 142 -6.79 -22.82 0.20
CA GLN A 142 -5.99 -22.04 1.16
C GLN A 142 -4.98 -21.12 0.47
N LEU A 143 -4.80 -21.19 -0.85
CA LEU A 143 -3.78 -20.41 -1.55
C LEU A 143 -3.86 -18.89 -1.26
N PRO A 144 -5.05 -18.24 -1.25
CA PRO A 144 -5.17 -16.81 -0.95
C PRO A 144 -4.74 -16.39 0.46
N HIS A 145 -4.56 -17.35 1.38
CA HIS A 145 -4.03 -17.08 2.71
C HIS A 145 -2.49 -16.99 2.72
N PHE A 146 -1.82 -17.69 1.81
CA PHE A 146 -0.36 -17.77 1.74
C PHE A 146 0.24 -16.91 0.63
N VAL A 147 -0.53 -16.67 -0.43
CA VAL A 147 -0.14 -15.86 -1.57
C VAL A 147 -1.22 -14.84 -1.81
N SER A 148 -0.90 -13.59 -1.50
CA SER A 148 -1.79 -12.44 -1.62
C SER A 148 -1.17 -11.29 -2.39
N THR A 149 -0.24 -11.60 -3.29
CA THR A 149 0.51 -10.62 -4.09
C THR A 149 -0.43 -9.69 -4.87
N GLY A 150 -1.49 -10.25 -5.46
CA GLY A 150 -2.52 -9.46 -6.13
C GLY A 150 -3.16 -8.43 -5.21
N LEU A 151 -3.56 -8.84 -4.01
CA LEU A 151 -4.11 -7.95 -2.99
C LEU A 151 -3.10 -6.89 -2.49
N GLU A 152 -1.85 -7.29 -2.25
CA GLU A 152 -0.80 -6.46 -1.66
C GLU A 152 -0.31 -5.34 -2.57
N TYR A 153 -0.27 -5.59 -3.89
CA TYR A 153 0.26 -4.64 -4.88
C TYR A 153 -0.79 -4.12 -5.87
N GLY A 154 -1.92 -4.82 -6.03
CA GLY A 154 -2.93 -4.53 -7.05
C GLY A 154 -4.06 -3.61 -6.61
N TYR A 155 -4.07 -3.14 -5.36
CA TYR A 155 -5.06 -2.14 -4.94
C TYR A 155 -4.85 -0.81 -5.66
N ARG A 156 -5.93 -0.04 -5.79
CA ARG A 156 -5.91 1.31 -6.36
C ARG A 156 -6.51 2.30 -5.39
N TYR A 157 -5.90 3.46 -5.28
CA TYR A 157 -6.51 4.59 -4.61
C TYR A 157 -7.60 5.22 -5.46
N ALA A 158 -8.68 5.60 -4.79
CA ALA A 158 -9.64 6.57 -5.26
C ALA A 158 -9.47 7.84 -4.44
N GLY A 159 -9.76 9.01 -5.01
CA GLY A 159 -9.72 10.24 -4.26
C GLY A 159 -9.37 11.47 -5.09
N PRO A 160 -9.30 12.64 -4.44
CA PRO A 160 -9.17 13.91 -5.14
C PRO A 160 -7.80 14.11 -5.81
N LEU A 161 -6.75 13.40 -5.39
CA LEU A 161 -5.42 13.45 -6.01
C LEU A 161 -5.31 12.60 -7.29
N ILE A 162 -6.34 11.83 -7.63
CA ILE A 162 -6.33 10.88 -8.75
C ILE A 162 -7.22 11.43 -9.87
N ALA A 163 -6.64 11.63 -11.05
CA ALA A 163 -7.37 11.99 -12.26
C ALA A 163 -8.00 10.73 -12.87
N THR A 164 -9.23 10.42 -12.44
CA THR A 164 -10.00 9.27 -12.93
C THR A 164 -10.30 9.39 -14.43
N GLU A 165 -10.20 8.28 -15.16
CA GLU A 165 -10.45 8.26 -16.60
C GLU A 165 -11.95 8.46 -16.92
N PRO A 166 -12.32 9.18 -17.99
CA PRO A 166 -13.72 9.35 -18.39
C PRO A 166 -14.44 8.01 -18.60
N GLY A 167 -15.55 7.80 -17.89
CA GLY A 167 -16.36 6.58 -18.00
C GLY A 167 -15.93 5.44 -17.06
N GLU A 168 -14.84 5.60 -16.31
CA GLU A 168 -14.50 4.68 -15.23
C GLU A 168 -15.53 4.84 -14.09
N ARG A 169 -16.33 3.80 -13.83
CA ARG A 169 -17.19 3.76 -12.63
C ARG A 169 -16.28 3.71 -11.40
N GLU A 170 -16.74 4.33 -10.31
CA GLU A 170 -16.14 4.36 -8.97
C GLU A 170 -15.01 3.33 -8.82
N VAL A 171 -13.75 3.83 -8.78
CA VAL A 171 -12.55 2.99 -8.74
C VAL A 171 -12.73 1.99 -7.60
N ALA A 172 -13.01 0.73 -7.95
CA ALA A 172 -13.13 -0.31 -6.96
C ALA A 172 -11.77 -0.40 -6.28
N THR A 173 -11.70 0.02 -5.02
CA THR A 173 -10.54 -0.21 -4.15
C THR A 173 -10.42 -1.72 -3.98
N GLY A 174 -9.68 -2.35 -4.88
CA GLY A 174 -9.66 -3.79 -5.04
C GLY A 174 -8.62 -4.22 -6.05
N ALA A 175 -7.91 -5.29 -5.74
CA ALA A 175 -7.12 -6.01 -6.72
C ALA A 175 -8.05 -6.86 -7.60
N ASP A 176 -7.70 -7.00 -8.88
CA ASP A 176 -8.44 -7.85 -9.83
C ASP A 176 -8.45 -9.33 -9.39
N ASP A 177 -7.38 -9.77 -8.72
CA ASP A 177 -7.25 -11.08 -8.11
C ASP A 177 -6.48 -10.97 -6.78
N VAL A 178 -6.74 -11.88 -5.83
CA VAL A 178 -6.04 -11.87 -4.53
C VAL A 178 -4.61 -12.39 -4.66
N VAL A 179 -4.44 -13.46 -5.45
CA VAL A 179 -3.19 -14.22 -5.58
C VAL A 179 -2.32 -13.62 -6.67
N GLU A 180 -2.89 -13.41 -7.85
CA GLU A 180 -2.18 -12.97 -9.06
C GLU A 180 -2.11 -11.44 -9.12
N TYR A 181 -0.91 -10.88 -9.03
CA TYR A 181 -0.69 -9.47 -9.31
C TYR A 181 -0.50 -9.25 -10.81
N ARG A 182 -1.37 -8.42 -11.39
CA ARG A 182 -1.25 -7.94 -12.76
C ARG A 182 -0.91 -6.45 -12.74
N PRO A 183 0.36 -6.08 -13.02
CA PRO A 183 0.72 -4.68 -13.13
C PRO A 183 -0.11 -4.01 -14.20
N ASN A 184 -0.55 -2.79 -13.92
CA ASN A 184 -1.22 -1.91 -14.87
C ASN A 184 -0.90 -0.47 -14.51
N THR A 185 -1.20 0.47 -15.41
CA THR A 185 -0.91 1.90 -15.18
C THR A 185 -2.15 2.73 -14.85
N LYS A 186 -3.25 2.09 -14.46
CA LYS A 186 -4.49 2.83 -14.18
C LYS A 186 -4.28 3.80 -13.01
N PRO A 187 -4.80 5.04 -13.10
CA PRO A 187 -4.69 6.00 -12.00
C PRO A 187 -5.17 5.43 -10.66
N GLY A 188 -4.45 5.74 -9.59
CA GLY A 188 -4.60 5.15 -8.27
C GLY A 188 -3.75 3.91 -8.02
N GLY A 189 -3.28 3.23 -9.06
CA GLY A 189 -2.41 2.04 -8.95
C GLY A 189 -0.96 2.39 -8.63
N ARG A 190 -0.18 1.35 -8.31
CA ARG A 190 1.27 1.45 -8.12
C ARG A 190 1.98 1.51 -9.47
N LEU A 191 3.03 2.32 -9.59
CA LEU A 191 3.91 2.32 -10.75
C LEU A 191 4.44 0.89 -11.00
N PRO A 192 4.29 0.34 -12.23
CA PRO A 192 4.90 -0.94 -12.57
C PRO A 192 6.43 -0.89 -12.46
N HIS A 193 6.98 -1.92 -11.81
CA HIS A 193 8.42 -2.14 -11.77
C HIS A 193 8.90 -2.68 -13.12
N THR A 194 9.89 -2.02 -13.69
CA THR A 194 10.78 -2.59 -14.71
C THR A 194 12.18 -2.02 -14.53
N VAL A 195 13.17 -2.68 -15.11
CA VAL A 195 14.53 -2.15 -15.17
C VAL A 195 14.69 -1.41 -16.49
N ILE A 196 15.22 -0.19 -16.41
CA ILE A 196 15.55 0.64 -17.58
C ILE A 196 17.04 1.01 -17.54
N ASP A 197 17.61 1.23 -18.71
CA ASP A 197 18.99 1.68 -18.85
C ASP A 197 19.06 3.18 -18.60
N THR A 198 19.84 3.60 -17.60
CA THR A 198 20.13 5.01 -17.32
C THR A 198 21.60 5.32 -17.59
N THR A 199 21.98 6.59 -17.55
CA THR A 199 23.39 7.02 -17.71
C THR A 199 24.32 6.37 -16.69
N ASP A 200 23.82 6.07 -15.49
CA ASP A 200 24.57 5.45 -14.39
C ASP A 200 24.42 3.91 -14.35
N GLY A 201 23.81 3.33 -15.39
CA GLY A 201 23.55 1.90 -15.53
C GLY A 201 22.08 1.51 -15.36
N PRO A 202 21.75 0.21 -15.35
CA PRO A 202 20.38 -0.27 -15.22
C PRO A 202 19.80 0.08 -13.84
N ARG A 203 18.60 0.69 -13.81
CA ARG A 203 17.89 1.11 -12.58
C ARG A 203 16.45 0.65 -12.61
N SER A 204 15.89 0.36 -11.43
CA SER A 204 14.45 0.13 -11.28
C SER A 204 13.69 1.43 -11.49
N THR A 205 12.57 1.38 -12.21
CA THR A 205 11.66 2.53 -12.37
C THR A 205 11.16 3.08 -11.04
N LEU A 206 11.07 2.23 -10.01
CA LEU A 206 10.64 2.64 -8.66
C LEU A 206 11.68 3.52 -7.95
N GLU A 207 12.96 3.41 -8.32
CA GLU A 207 14.04 4.25 -7.75
C GLU A 207 14.11 5.63 -8.40
N LEU A 208 13.44 5.81 -9.52
CA LEU A 208 13.48 7.05 -10.31
C LEU A 208 12.30 7.97 -10.00
N VAL A 209 11.39 7.55 -9.11
CA VAL A 209 10.33 8.40 -8.59
C VAL A 209 10.95 9.48 -7.71
N ASP A 210 10.65 10.74 -8.02
CA ASP A 210 11.05 11.86 -7.18
C ASP A 210 10.21 11.83 -5.90
N THR A 211 10.89 11.72 -4.76
CA THR A 211 10.26 11.61 -3.44
C THR A 211 10.03 12.96 -2.77
N THR A 212 10.42 14.06 -3.43
CA THR A 212 10.14 15.41 -2.97
C THR A 212 8.62 15.63 -2.92
N PRO A 213 8.05 16.16 -1.82
CA PRO A 213 6.59 16.24 -1.68
C PRO A 213 5.85 17.06 -2.72
N THR A 214 6.53 18.03 -3.34
CA THR A 214 6.00 18.89 -4.42
C THR A 214 6.28 18.36 -5.82
N ALA A 215 7.01 17.25 -5.95
CA ALA A 215 7.42 16.72 -7.23
C ALA A 215 6.43 15.68 -7.76
N LEU A 216 6.26 15.71 -9.08
CA LEU A 216 5.57 14.69 -9.85
C LEU A 216 6.55 14.14 -10.91
N THR A 217 6.57 12.83 -11.10
CA THR A 217 7.45 12.16 -12.06
C THR A 217 6.65 11.67 -13.25
N VAL A 218 7.03 12.11 -14.44
CA VAL A 218 6.43 11.70 -15.72
C VAL A 218 7.27 10.59 -16.33
N PHE A 219 6.72 9.39 -16.43
CA PHE A 219 7.35 8.26 -17.12
C PHE A 219 6.81 8.16 -18.54
N THR A 220 7.70 8.15 -19.54
CA THR A 220 7.33 8.17 -20.97
C THR A 220 8.40 7.53 -21.86
N PHE A 221 8.04 7.13 -23.08
CA PHE A 221 8.98 6.74 -24.13
C PHE A 221 9.27 7.88 -25.13
N ASP A 222 8.69 9.07 -24.92
CA ASP A 222 8.89 10.29 -25.74
C ASP A 222 9.29 11.47 -24.84
N PRO A 223 10.49 11.44 -24.22
CA PRO A 223 10.88 12.42 -23.21
C PRO A 223 10.84 13.86 -23.74
N SER A 224 11.40 14.11 -24.92
CA SER A 224 11.47 15.44 -25.53
C SER A 224 10.10 16.10 -25.69
N GLY A 225 9.07 15.32 -26.05
CA GLY A 225 7.71 15.83 -26.20
C GLY A 225 7.12 16.30 -24.87
N TRP A 226 7.33 15.52 -23.81
CA TRP A 226 6.81 15.81 -22.48
C TRP A 226 7.61 16.87 -21.74
N GLU A 227 8.93 16.91 -21.89
CA GLU A 227 9.80 17.98 -21.38
C GLU A 227 9.33 19.34 -21.91
N HIS A 228 9.11 19.45 -23.22
CA HIS A 228 8.64 20.69 -23.83
C HIS A 228 7.29 21.17 -23.27
N VAL A 229 6.37 20.25 -23.00
CA VAL A 229 5.06 20.57 -22.39
C VAL A 229 5.24 21.08 -20.96
N LEU A 230 6.08 20.42 -20.14
CA LEU A 230 6.32 20.82 -18.76
C LEU A 230 7.08 22.14 -18.66
N GLU A 231 8.08 22.38 -19.51
CA GLU A 231 8.81 23.64 -19.59
C GLU A 231 7.88 24.80 -19.98
N SER A 232 7.02 24.59 -20.97
CA SER A 232 6.04 25.60 -21.41
C SER A 232 4.97 25.86 -20.35
N GLY A 233 4.68 24.87 -19.51
CA GLY A 233 3.66 24.90 -18.46
C GLY A 233 4.17 25.23 -17.06
N VAL A 234 5.48 25.45 -16.85
CA VAL A 234 6.11 25.52 -15.52
C VAL A 234 5.46 26.54 -14.59
N GLY A 235 5.07 27.70 -15.12
CA GLY A 235 4.39 28.74 -14.34
C GLY A 235 3.00 28.34 -13.83
N LEU A 236 2.32 27.44 -14.55
CA LEU A 236 1.02 26.89 -14.17
C LEU A 236 1.13 25.76 -13.15
N LEU A 237 2.29 25.10 -13.07
CA LEU A 237 2.54 24.02 -12.12
C LEU A 237 2.88 24.54 -10.72
N SER A 238 3.42 25.76 -10.61
CA SER A 238 3.87 26.33 -9.33
C SER A 238 2.78 26.27 -8.24
N PRO A 239 3.09 25.75 -7.03
CA PRO A 239 4.44 25.45 -6.52
C PRO A 239 4.96 24.04 -6.81
N LEU A 240 4.23 23.22 -7.56
CA LEU A 240 4.65 21.87 -7.91
C LEU A 240 5.78 21.89 -8.95
N THR A 241 6.59 20.84 -8.93
CA THR A 241 7.58 20.55 -9.97
C THR A 241 7.23 19.25 -10.67
N ALA A 242 7.66 19.11 -11.91
CA ALA A 242 7.55 17.85 -12.64
C ALA A 242 8.85 17.54 -13.36
N CYS A 243 9.29 16.30 -13.29
CA CYS A 243 10.46 15.79 -14.01
C CYS A 243 10.07 14.66 -14.94
N VAL A 244 10.84 14.48 -16.01
CA VAL A 244 10.62 13.41 -16.99
C VAL A 244 11.64 12.30 -16.78
N VAL A 245 11.16 11.07 -16.78
CA VAL A 245 11.95 9.84 -16.81
C VAL A 245 11.71 9.16 -18.14
N ASP A 246 12.77 9.03 -18.92
CA ASP A 246 12.77 8.28 -20.16
C ASP A 246 12.74 6.77 -19.87
N LEU A 247 11.68 6.09 -20.29
CA LEU A 247 11.54 4.63 -20.26
C LEU A 247 12.22 3.97 -21.47
N GLY A 248 12.60 4.78 -22.45
CA GLY A 248 13.17 4.40 -23.72
C GLY A 248 14.69 4.20 -23.67
N SER A 249 15.15 3.29 -24.53
CA SER A 249 16.50 3.20 -25.05
C SER A 249 16.39 2.76 -26.51
N ALA A 250 17.49 2.75 -27.26
CA ALA A 250 17.49 2.24 -28.64
C ALA A 250 17.03 0.77 -28.75
N THR A 251 16.96 0.03 -27.63
CA THR A 251 16.64 -1.40 -27.56
C THR A 251 15.41 -1.73 -26.72
N THR A 252 14.58 -0.74 -26.33
CA THR A 252 13.42 -0.97 -25.47
C THR A 252 12.53 -2.09 -26.01
N PRO A 253 12.36 -3.18 -25.25
CA PRO A 253 11.50 -4.27 -25.65
C PRO A 253 10.04 -3.84 -25.76
N LYS A 254 9.29 -4.40 -26.71
CA LYS A 254 7.82 -4.20 -26.81
C LYS A 254 7.10 -4.52 -25.50
N THR A 255 7.60 -5.49 -24.74
CA THR A 255 7.05 -5.87 -23.43
C THR A 255 7.08 -4.72 -22.41
N ALA A 256 8.05 -3.80 -22.49
CA ALA A 256 8.09 -2.63 -21.63
C ALA A 256 7.04 -1.58 -22.04
N ILE A 257 6.82 -1.41 -23.35
CA ILE A 257 5.77 -0.52 -23.89
C ILE A 257 4.39 -1.05 -23.50
N ASP A 258 4.16 -2.35 -23.68
CA ASP A 258 2.90 -3.01 -23.35
C ASP A 258 2.60 -2.92 -21.84
N LEU A 259 3.61 -3.06 -20.98
CA LEU A 259 3.48 -2.94 -19.52
C LEU A 259 2.92 -1.58 -19.07
N TYR A 260 3.28 -0.50 -19.78
CA TYR A 260 2.87 0.85 -19.40
C TYR A 260 1.53 1.27 -19.99
N GLU A 261 0.98 0.53 -20.96
CA GLU A 261 -0.37 0.74 -21.54
C GLU A 261 -0.62 2.13 -22.16
N VAL A 262 0.43 2.92 -22.41
CA VAL A 262 0.34 4.29 -22.96
C VAL A 262 0.97 4.45 -24.35
N GLY A 263 1.41 3.34 -24.95
CA GLY A 263 2.12 3.38 -26.23
C GLY A 263 3.46 4.13 -26.13
N THR A 264 4.03 4.51 -27.28
CA THR A 264 5.36 5.13 -27.34
C THR A 264 5.37 6.65 -27.20
N LEU A 265 4.19 7.31 -27.25
CA LEU A 265 4.08 8.77 -27.22
C LEU A 265 3.35 9.28 -25.97
N GLY A 266 2.66 8.38 -25.26
CA GLY A 266 1.92 8.70 -24.06
C GLY A 266 2.82 8.84 -22.83
N ALA A 267 2.20 9.00 -21.67
CA ALA A 267 2.90 9.15 -20.41
C ALA A 267 2.06 8.71 -19.21
N VAL A 268 2.75 8.44 -18.11
CA VAL A 268 2.19 8.15 -16.80
C VAL A 268 2.76 9.15 -15.80
N LEU A 269 1.90 9.82 -15.03
CA LEU A 269 2.26 10.77 -13.98
C LEU A 269 2.21 10.08 -12.62
N VAL A 270 3.29 10.14 -11.87
CA VAL A 270 3.50 9.43 -10.61
C VAL A 270 3.83 10.43 -9.51
N ARG A 271 3.29 10.21 -8.31
CA ARG A 271 3.60 11.04 -7.13
C ARG A 271 4.69 10.43 -6.24
N ALA A 272 5.14 11.21 -5.25
CA ALA A 272 6.20 10.86 -4.32
C ALA A 272 6.09 9.47 -3.63
N ASP A 273 4.89 8.95 -3.41
CA ASP A 273 4.69 7.62 -2.80
C ASP A 273 4.64 6.46 -3.82
N GLY A 274 4.93 6.74 -5.09
CA GLY A 274 4.99 5.76 -6.19
C GLY A 274 3.63 5.35 -6.78
N HIS A 275 2.56 6.08 -6.47
CA HIS A 275 1.25 5.86 -7.09
C HIS A 275 1.05 6.73 -8.33
N ILE A 276 0.39 6.14 -9.32
CA ILE A 276 0.01 6.80 -10.55
C ILE A 276 -1.19 7.69 -10.27
N VAL A 277 -1.15 8.93 -10.73
CA VAL A 277 -2.23 9.90 -10.51
C VAL A 277 -2.89 10.38 -11.79
N TRP A 278 -2.26 10.14 -12.93
CA TRP A 278 -2.80 10.43 -14.26
C TRP A 278 -2.02 9.62 -15.30
N ARG A 279 -2.65 9.34 -16.45
CA ARG A 279 -1.97 8.77 -17.62
C ARG A 279 -2.65 9.20 -18.91
N THR A 280 -1.97 9.04 -20.03
CA THR A 280 -2.55 9.16 -21.36
C THR A 280 -1.80 8.32 -22.38
N ALA A 281 -2.50 7.77 -23.37
CA ALA A 281 -1.89 7.16 -24.56
C ALA A 281 -1.69 8.15 -25.71
N VAL A 282 -2.09 9.41 -25.53
CA VAL A 282 -2.01 10.46 -26.55
C VAL A 282 -0.68 11.19 -26.45
N HIS A 283 -0.12 11.62 -27.58
CA HIS A 283 1.14 12.35 -27.62
C HIS A 283 1.08 13.69 -26.87
N ALA A 284 2.23 14.13 -26.36
CA ALA A 284 2.37 15.27 -25.45
C ALA A 284 1.61 16.53 -25.89
N LYS A 285 1.81 16.99 -27.12
CA LYS A 285 1.15 18.21 -27.64
C LYS A 285 -0.39 18.16 -27.57
N ALA A 286 -1.01 17.02 -27.82
CA ALA A 286 -2.47 16.89 -27.79
C ALA A 286 -3.01 16.69 -26.37
N ALA A 287 -2.23 16.08 -25.48
CA ALA A 287 -2.61 15.85 -24.09
C ALA A 287 -2.18 16.96 -23.11
N ALA A 288 -1.41 17.95 -23.56
CA ALA A 288 -0.87 19.02 -22.70
C ALA A 288 -1.95 19.75 -21.88
N VAL A 289 -3.06 20.10 -22.51
CA VAL A 289 -4.18 20.79 -21.84
C VAL A 289 -4.82 19.90 -20.78
N ASP A 290 -4.99 18.61 -21.08
CA ASP A 290 -5.58 17.64 -20.16
C ASP A 290 -4.68 17.39 -18.94
N LEU A 291 -3.36 17.21 -19.16
CA LEU A 291 -2.38 17.06 -18.08
C LEU A 291 -2.39 18.27 -17.14
N LEU A 292 -2.30 19.49 -17.70
CA LEU A 292 -2.27 20.70 -16.91
C LEU A 292 -3.59 20.93 -16.15
N ASP A 293 -4.73 20.60 -16.78
CA ASP A 293 -6.02 20.68 -16.10
C ASP A 293 -6.15 19.62 -14.99
N ALA A 294 -5.65 18.40 -15.19
CA ALA A 294 -5.61 17.36 -14.16
C ALA A 294 -4.78 17.81 -12.95
N ILE A 295 -3.58 18.35 -13.16
CA ILE A 295 -2.75 18.90 -12.07
C ILE A 295 -3.45 20.07 -11.38
N ARG A 296 -4.04 21.00 -12.16
CA ARG A 296 -4.77 22.15 -11.63
C ARG A 296 -5.98 21.76 -10.78
N ARG A 297 -6.72 20.73 -11.16
CA ARG A 297 -7.92 20.28 -10.44
C ARG A 297 -7.60 19.38 -9.26
N CYS A 298 -6.70 18.43 -9.44
CA CYS A 298 -6.45 17.37 -8.47
C CYS A 298 -5.36 17.75 -7.45
N TRP A 299 -4.39 18.57 -7.83
CA TRP A 299 -3.20 18.83 -7.02
C TRP A 299 -3.14 20.27 -6.51
N LEU A 300 -3.19 21.28 -7.37
CA LEU A 300 -3.02 22.68 -6.95
C LEU A 300 -3.93 23.18 -5.81
N PRO A 301 -5.16 22.70 -5.59
CA PRO A 301 -5.97 23.13 -4.44
C PRO A 301 -5.32 22.83 -3.08
N TYR A 302 -4.42 21.84 -3.02
CA TYR A 302 -3.75 21.42 -1.81
C TYR A 302 -2.41 22.11 -1.58
N PHE A 303 -1.83 22.71 -2.62
CA PHE A 303 -0.49 23.29 -2.57
C PHE A 303 -0.57 24.81 -2.61
N SER A 304 -0.02 25.46 -1.60
CA SER A 304 -0.11 26.90 -1.43
C SER A 304 0.83 27.61 -2.41
N GLN A 305 0.28 28.44 -3.30
CA GLN A 305 1.07 29.52 -3.88
C GLN A 305 1.38 30.51 -2.77
N ASN A 306 2.66 30.65 -2.46
CA ASN A 306 3.23 31.49 -1.41
C ASN A 306 2.46 32.82 -1.28
N ARG A 307 1.50 32.93 -0.34
CA ARG A 307 1.06 34.23 0.14
C ARG A 307 2.18 34.68 1.06
N ALA A 308 3.06 35.51 0.53
CA ALA A 308 4.03 36.26 1.30
C ALA A 308 3.31 37.05 2.41
N SER A 309 3.18 36.48 3.61
CA SER A 309 2.98 37.14 4.90
C SER A 309 2.46 36.13 5.94
N ASP A 310 3.37 35.45 6.62
CA ASP A 310 3.20 35.25 8.07
C ASP A 310 4.58 35.25 8.73
N GLN A 311 5.24 36.41 8.65
CA GLN A 311 6.27 36.77 9.64
C GLN A 311 5.58 36.92 10.99
N ARG A 312 5.35 35.81 11.69
CA ARG A 312 5.39 35.83 13.15
C ARG A 312 6.84 35.68 13.56
N THR A 313 7.51 36.84 13.56
CA THR A 313 8.75 37.07 14.30
C THR A 313 8.49 36.68 15.75
N VAL A 314 8.83 35.46 16.14
CA VAL A 314 9.05 35.12 17.54
C VAL A 314 10.36 35.80 17.92
N VAL A 315 10.24 37.03 18.42
CA VAL A 315 11.35 37.72 19.08
C VAL A 315 11.64 36.92 20.36
N ALA A 316 12.55 35.97 20.27
CA ALA A 316 13.15 35.34 21.43
C ALA A 316 14.00 36.39 22.14
N THR A 317 13.45 36.99 23.19
CA THR A 317 14.19 37.89 24.08
C THR A 317 15.22 37.05 24.84
N VAL A 318 16.48 37.11 24.41
CA VAL A 318 17.61 36.54 25.14
C VAL A 318 17.87 37.41 26.36
N ALA A 319 17.64 36.88 27.56
CA ALA A 319 18.06 37.50 28.81
C ALA A 319 19.60 37.41 28.96
N PRO A 320 20.29 38.42 29.51
CA PRO A 320 21.74 38.41 29.65
C PRO A 320 22.20 37.45 30.77
N PRO A 321 23.44 36.97 30.74
CA PRO A 321 23.96 36.04 31.74
C PRO A 321 24.13 36.73 33.09
N LYS A 322 23.68 36.07 34.16
CA LYS A 322 23.95 36.48 35.54
C LYS A 322 25.46 36.37 35.80
N SER A 323 26.08 37.49 36.15
CA SER A 323 27.41 37.53 36.74
C SER A 323 27.39 36.88 38.13
N SER A 324 28.08 35.77 38.31
CA SER A 324 28.44 35.29 39.65
C SER A 324 29.77 35.93 40.07
N SER A 325 29.68 36.87 41.01
CA SER A 325 30.81 37.23 41.87
C SER A 325 30.45 36.84 43.30
N ARG A 326 31.43 36.20 43.95
CA ARG A 326 31.48 35.64 45.31
C ARG A 326 30.95 34.21 45.48
#